data_AF-A0AAJ6B9I1-F1
#
_entry.id   AF-A0AAJ6B9I1-F1
#
_cell.length_a   1.000
_cell.length_b   1.000
_cell.length_c   1.000
_cell.angle_alpha   90.00
_cell.angle_beta   90.00
_cell.angle_gamma   90.00
#
_symmetry.space_group_name_H-M   'P 1'
#
loop_
_entity.id
_entity.type
_entity.pdbx_description
1 polymer ?
#
loop_
_entity_poly.entity_id
_entity_poly.type
_entity_poly.pdbx_seq_one_letter_code
_entity_poly.pdbx_strand_id
1 'polypeptide(L)'
;MKAKADTPFVPLNIAVLTVSDTRTFDTDTSGQLFVDRLSAAGHRLAERVLLKDDLYKIRAQVATWIADDIVQVVLITGGTGFTGRDSTPEAVACLLDKQVEGFGELFRQISVADIGTSTVQSRALAGLANGTLVCCLPGSTNAVRTGWDGILAEQLDARHRPCNFVPHLKQAAACDSRG
;
A
#
# COMPACT_ATOMS: atom_id res chain seq x y z
N MET A 1 13.25 6.20 25.24
CA MET A 1 12.32 7.33 25.03
C MET A 1 11.01 6.99 25.72
N LYS A 2 10.64 7.74 26.77
CA LYS A 2 9.39 7.54 27.51
C LYS A 2 8.20 7.92 26.63
N ALA A 3 7.13 7.12 26.70
CA ALA A 3 5.90 7.31 25.94
C ALA A 3 5.34 8.74 26.10
N LYS A 4 4.94 9.38 24.99
CA LYS A 4 3.84 10.35 25.05
C LYS A 4 2.60 9.48 25.19
N ALA A 5 2.09 9.37 26.42
CA ALA A 5 1.13 8.36 26.85
C ALA A 5 -0.30 8.54 26.28
N ASP A 6 -0.45 9.26 25.16
CA ASP A 6 -1.80 9.67 24.69
C ASP A 6 -1.84 10.01 23.19
N THR A 7 -0.98 9.41 22.35
CA THR A 7 -1.13 9.62 20.90
C THR A 7 -2.45 8.96 20.47
N PRO A 8 -3.42 9.71 19.89
CA PRO A 8 -4.65 9.09 19.40
C PRO A 8 -4.39 8.34 18.09
N PHE A 9 -5.29 7.42 17.75
CA PHE A 9 -5.33 6.88 16.40
C PHE A 9 -5.71 8.00 15.40
N VAL A 10 -5.06 7.99 14.24
CA VAL A 10 -5.34 8.96 13.16
C VAL A 10 -5.81 8.17 11.94
N PRO A 11 -7.10 8.25 11.55
CA PRO A 11 -7.58 7.66 10.31
C PRO A 11 -6.81 8.22 9.12
N LEU A 12 -6.39 7.34 8.21
CA LEU A 12 -5.69 7.70 6.98
C LEU A 12 -6.61 7.47 5.79
N ASN A 13 -6.45 8.27 4.74
CA ASN A 13 -7.13 8.07 3.46
C ASN A 13 -6.28 7.18 2.56
N ILE A 14 -6.77 5.97 2.29
CA ILE A 14 -6.05 4.91 1.62
C ILE A 14 -6.73 4.58 0.30
N ALA A 15 -5.99 4.68 -0.80
CA ALA A 15 -6.42 4.19 -2.11
C ALA A 15 -5.93 2.76 -2.33
N VAL A 16 -6.74 1.93 -2.97
CA VAL A 16 -6.45 0.52 -3.26
C VAL A 16 -6.47 0.29 -4.77
N LEU A 17 -5.39 -0.24 -5.32
CA LEU A 17 -5.29 -0.67 -6.71
C LEU A 17 -5.07 -2.18 -6.80
N THR A 18 -5.95 -2.85 -7.53
CA THR A 18 -5.70 -4.22 -7.97
C THR A 18 -5.24 -4.22 -9.42
N VAL A 19 -4.08 -4.82 -9.68
CA VAL A 19 -3.54 -5.06 -11.02
C VAL A 19 -3.79 -6.51 -11.39
N SER A 20 -4.69 -6.76 -12.34
CA SER A 20 -5.02 -8.12 -12.80
C SER A 20 -5.67 -8.15 -14.16
N ASP A 21 -5.19 -9.05 -15.03
CA ASP A 21 -5.78 -9.28 -16.35
C ASP A 21 -7.09 -10.09 -16.33
N THR A 22 -7.42 -10.75 -15.22
CA THR A 22 -8.55 -11.68 -15.16
C THR A 22 -9.59 -11.33 -14.11
N ARG A 23 -9.20 -10.62 -13.04
CA ARG A 23 -10.14 -10.29 -11.96
C ARG A 23 -11.15 -9.22 -12.36
N THR A 24 -12.27 -9.29 -11.69
CA THR A 24 -13.33 -8.28 -11.57
C THR A 24 -13.46 -7.89 -10.10
N PHE A 25 -14.26 -6.88 -9.76
CA PHE A 25 -14.50 -6.55 -8.36
C PHE A 25 -15.08 -7.72 -7.54
N ASP A 26 -15.94 -8.53 -8.15
CA ASP A 26 -16.55 -9.71 -7.50
C ASP A 26 -15.54 -10.82 -7.19
N THR A 27 -14.46 -10.90 -7.97
CA THR A 27 -13.43 -11.95 -7.86
C THR A 27 -12.12 -11.44 -7.28
N ASP A 28 -12.04 -10.13 -6.99
CA ASP A 28 -10.87 -9.49 -6.42
C ASP A 28 -10.81 -9.63 -4.91
N THR A 29 -10.45 -10.84 -4.48
CA THR A 29 -10.28 -11.18 -3.07
C THR A 29 -9.12 -10.46 -2.38
N SER A 30 -8.06 -10.13 -3.11
CA SER A 30 -6.88 -9.42 -2.54
C SER A 30 -7.18 -7.95 -2.30
N GLY A 31 -7.76 -7.25 -3.29
CA GLY A 31 -8.19 -5.87 -3.09
C GLY A 31 -9.30 -5.77 -2.06
N GLN A 32 -10.23 -6.73 -2.02
CA GLN A 32 -11.25 -6.78 -0.96
C GLN A 32 -10.63 -6.95 0.42
N LEU A 33 -9.63 -7.84 0.56
CA LEU A 33 -8.93 -8.02 1.84
C LEU A 33 -8.28 -6.72 2.32
N PHE A 34 -7.67 -5.91 1.43
CA PHE A 34 -7.16 -4.60 1.82
C PHE A 34 -8.28 -3.69 2.33
N VAL A 35 -9.40 -3.60 1.61
CA VAL A 35 -10.56 -2.78 2.02
C VAL A 35 -11.09 -3.21 3.38
N ASP A 36 -11.24 -4.51 3.62
CA ASP A 36 -11.75 -5.03 4.88
C ASP A 36 -10.78 -4.70 6.02
N ARG A 37 -9.49 -4.92 5.81
CA ARG A 37 -8.44 -4.71 6.81
C ARG A 37 -8.25 -3.24 7.17
N LEU A 38 -8.19 -2.35 6.18
CA LEU A 38 -8.04 -0.92 6.42
C LEU A 38 -9.27 -0.34 7.13
N SER A 39 -10.47 -0.80 6.77
CA SER A 39 -11.71 -0.33 7.39
C SER A 39 -11.82 -0.82 8.83
N ALA A 40 -11.47 -2.09 9.07
CA ALA A 40 -11.46 -2.68 10.42
C ALA A 40 -10.44 -1.98 11.35
N ALA A 41 -9.32 -1.49 10.81
CA ALA A 41 -8.35 -0.71 11.57
C ALA A 41 -8.81 0.75 11.83
N GLY A 42 -9.88 1.21 11.18
CA GLY A 42 -10.41 2.57 11.33
C GLY A 42 -9.91 3.58 10.31
N HIS A 43 -9.15 3.16 9.28
CA HIS A 43 -8.78 4.00 8.15
C HIS A 43 -9.96 4.17 7.17
N ARG A 44 -9.81 5.05 6.19
CA ARG A 44 -10.85 5.37 5.19
C ARG A 44 -10.40 4.89 3.82
N LEU A 45 -11.29 4.17 3.12
CA LEU A 45 -11.09 3.89 1.71
C LEU A 45 -11.37 5.17 0.91
N ALA A 46 -10.31 5.77 0.36
CA ALA A 46 -10.42 6.97 -0.48
C ALA A 46 -10.94 6.61 -1.88
N GLU A 47 -10.35 5.58 -2.47
CA GLU A 47 -10.74 5.07 -3.78
C GLU A 47 -10.32 3.61 -3.92
N ARG A 48 -11.05 2.83 -4.72
CA ARG A 48 -10.65 1.49 -5.14
C ARG A 48 -10.73 1.39 -6.66
N VAL A 49 -9.63 0.97 -7.29
CA VAL A 49 -9.54 0.81 -8.74
C VAL A 49 -9.02 -0.59 -9.07
N LEU A 50 -9.47 -1.14 -10.20
CA LEU A 50 -8.97 -2.38 -10.78
C LEU A 50 -8.50 -2.10 -12.21
N LEU A 51 -7.22 -2.37 -12.50
CA LEU A 51 -6.62 -2.20 -13.81
C LEU A 51 -6.06 -3.52 -14.35
N LYS A 52 -5.99 -3.61 -15.68
CA LYS A 52 -5.16 -4.59 -16.38
C LYS A 52 -3.68 -4.30 -16.13
N ASP A 53 -2.82 -5.30 -16.32
CA ASP A 53 -1.38 -5.13 -16.15
C ASP A 53 -0.80 -4.35 -17.34
N ASP A 54 -0.92 -3.03 -17.22
CA ASP A 54 -0.46 -2.03 -18.19
C ASP A 54 0.36 -0.98 -17.45
N LEU A 55 1.65 -0.98 -17.73
CA LEU A 55 2.65 -0.13 -17.12
C LEU A 55 2.27 1.36 -17.13
N TYR A 56 1.68 1.86 -18.22
CA TYR A 56 1.34 3.28 -18.35
C TYR A 56 0.07 3.63 -17.59
N LYS A 57 -0.93 2.75 -17.59
CA LYS A 57 -2.17 2.96 -16.83
C LYS A 57 -1.92 2.90 -15.33
N ILE A 58 -1.08 1.97 -14.87
CA ILE A 58 -0.65 1.89 -13.47
C ILE A 58 0.05 3.19 -13.08
N ARG A 59 1.02 3.65 -13.90
CA ARG A 59 1.71 4.94 -13.69
C ARG A 59 0.75 6.11 -13.58
N ALA A 60 -0.18 6.23 -14.53
CA ALA A 60 -1.13 7.33 -14.56
C ALA A 60 -2.01 7.34 -13.31
N GLN A 61 -2.56 6.20 -12.91
CA GLN A 61 -3.41 6.11 -11.72
C GLN A 61 -2.65 6.45 -10.44
N VAL A 62 -1.44 5.90 -10.28
CA VAL A 62 -0.61 6.15 -9.09
C VAL A 62 -0.15 7.61 -9.04
N ALA A 63 0.23 8.20 -10.17
CA ALA A 63 0.58 9.62 -10.25
C ALA A 63 -0.59 10.54 -9.88
N THR A 64 -1.81 10.21 -10.31
CA THR A 64 -3.04 10.94 -9.90
C THR A 64 -3.18 10.94 -8.38
N TRP A 65 -3.04 9.79 -7.71
CA TRP A 65 -3.13 9.71 -6.25
C TRP A 65 -1.97 10.35 -5.50
N ILE A 66 -0.76 10.33 -6.07
CA ILE A 66 0.39 11.07 -5.51
C ILE A 66 0.12 12.58 -5.54
N ALA A 67 -0.51 13.08 -6.60
CA ALA A 67 -0.86 14.49 -6.76
C ALA A 67 -2.12 14.90 -5.98
N ASP A 68 -3.00 13.96 -5.62
CA ASP A 68 -4.22 14.21 -4.85
C ASP A 68 -3.91 14.68 -3.42
N ASP A 69 -4.53 15.77 -2.98
CA ASP A 69 -4.30 16.39 -1.67
C ASP A 69 -4.83 15.55 -0.49
N ILE A 70 -5.72 14.61 -0.77
CA ILE A 70 -6.48 13.83 0.23
C ILE A 70 -5.88 12.43 0.38
N VAL A 71 -5.34 11.81 -0.68
CA VAL A 71 -4.79 10.45 -0.64
C VAL A 71 -3.41 10.42 0.02
N GLN A 72 -3.32 9.69 1.15
CA GLN A 72 -2.11 9.60 1.96
C GLN A 72 -1.36 8.28 1.77
N VAL A 73 -2.08 7.20 1.42
CA VAL A 73 -1.49 5.87 1.21
C VAL A 73 -2.09 5.24 -0.05
N VAL A 74 -1.26 4.60 -0.86
CA VAL A 74 -1.65 3.81 -2.02
C VAL A 74 -1.19 2.38 -1.79
N LEU A 75 -2.13 1.44 -1.76
CA LEU A 75 -1.87 0.01 -1.63
C LEU A 75 -2.16 -0.68 -2.96
N ILE A 76 -1.16 -1.34 -3.52
CA ILE A 76 -1.25 -2.01 -4.81
C ILE A 76 -1.05 -3.51 -4.60
N THR A 77 -1.91 -4.33 -5.21
CA THR A 77 -1.76 -5.79 -5.25
C THR A 77 -1.78 -6.30 -6.70
N GLY A 78 -0.77 -7.11 -7.05
CA GLY A 78 -0.63 -7.71 -8.37
C GLY A 78 0.44 -7.06 -9.27
N GLY A 79 0.77 -7.74 -10.37
CA GLY A 79 1.76 -7.28 -11.36
C GLY A 79 3.21 -7.24 -10.88
N THR A 80 3.55 -7.96 -9.81
CA THR A 80 4.92 -8.02 -9.24
C THR A 80 5.67 -9.31 -9.56
N GLY A 81 5.13 -10.19 -10.41
CA GLY A 81 5.78 -11.42 -10.84
C GLY A 81 6.92 -11.18 -11.82
N PHE A 82 7.38 -12.22 -12.52
CA PHE A 82 8.50 -12.15 -13.48
C PHE A 82 8.07 -12.41 -14.92
N THR A 83 6.77 -12.49 -15.19
CA THR A 83 6.28 -12.64 -16.57
C THR A 83 6.47 -11.32 -17.31
N GLY A 84 6.54 -11.35 -18.65
CA GLY A 84 6.68 -10.12 -19.45
C GLY A 84 5.52 -9.13 -19.34
N ARG A 85 4.46 -9.49 -18.60
CA ARG A 85 3.31 -8.63 -18.29
C ARG A 85 3.48 -7.93 -16.94
N ASP A 86 4.16 -8.53 -15.97
CA ASP A 86 4.28 -8.04 -14.60
C ASP A 86 5.05 -6.71 -14.53
N SER A 87 4.33 -5.60 -14.43
CA SER A 87 4.91 -4.27 -14.62
C SER A 87 4.80 -3.33 -13.42
N THR A 88 4.19 -3.75 -12.30
CA THR A 88 3.90 -2.88 -11.15
C THR A 88 5.16 -2.21 -10.56
N PRO A 89 6.27 -2.94 -10.27
CA PRO A 89 7.47 -2.29 -9.73
C PRO A 89 8.10 -1.29 -10.72
N GLU A 90 8.15 -1.62 -12.01
CA GLU A 90 8.65 -0.74 -13.07
C GLU A 90 7.76 0.49 -13.27
N ALA A 91 6.45 0.32 -13.11
CA ALA A 91 5.48 1.40 -13.18
C ALA A 91 5.67 2.38 -12.01
N VAL A 92 5.83 1.86 -10.80
CA VAL A 92 5.81 2.67 -9.57
C VAL A 92 7.17 3.27 -9.24
N ALA A 93 8.28 2.53 -9.44
CA ALA A 93 9.60 2.96 -8.98
C ALA A 93 10.04 4.32 -9.53
N CYS A 94 9.67 4.66 -10.77
CA CYS A 94 10.02 5.95 -11.37
C CYS A 94 9.25 7.15 -10.80
N LEU A 95 8.22 6.90 -9.99
CA LEU A 95 7.39 7.95 -9.37
C LEU A 95 7.81 8.25 -7.92
N LEU A 96 8.71 7.46 -7.34
CA LEU A 96 9.07 7.55 -5.93
C LEU A 96 10.19 8.60 -5.72
N ASP A 97 9.98 9.53 -4.80
CA ASP A 97 11.03 10.46 -4.34
C ASP A 97 12.09 9.72 -3.52
N LYS A 98 11.63 8.77 -2.69
CA LYS A 98 12.47 7.94 -1.82
C LYS A 98 11.91 6.53 -1.75
N GLN A 99 12.77 5.54 -1.95
CA GLN A 99 12.40 4.15 -1.73
C GLN A 99 12.46 3.82 -0.23
N VAL A 100 11.53 2.97 0.22
CA VAL A 100 11.51 2.37 1.55
C VAL A 100 12.00 0.94 1.40
N GLU A 101 13.32 0.75 1.23
CA GLU A 101 13.95 -0.54 0.93
C GLU A 101 13.57 -1.61 1.97
N GLY A 102 13.55 -1.22 3.25
CA GLY A 102 13.20 -2.09 4.37
C GLY A 102 11.81 -2.72 4.28
N PHE A 103 10.88 -2.16 3.50
CA PHE A 103 9.57 -2.77 3.28
C PHE A 103 9.69 -4.09 2.51
N GLY A 104 10.38 -4.08 1.37
CA GLY A 104 10.55 -5.28 0.55
C GLY A 104 11.42 -6.33 1.25
N GLU A 105 12.44 -5.89 1.99
CA GLU A 105 13.31 -6.75 2.80
C GLU A 105 12.53 -7.46 3.91
N LEU A 106 11.83 -6.69 4.75
CA LEU A 106 11.03 -7.25 5.84
C LEU A 106 9.92 -8.14 5.30
N PHE A 107 9.22 -7.71 4.24
CA PHE A 107 8.18 -8.52 3.60
C PHE A 107 8.72 -9.89 3.17
N ARG A 108 9.88 -9.94 2.50
CA ARG A 108 10.49 -11.21 2.11
C ARG A 108 10.93 -12.02 3.32
N GLN A 109 11.52 -11.39 4.34
CA GLN A 109 11.93 -12.05 5.58
C GLN A 109 10.75 -12.75 6.27
N ILE A 110 9.65 -12.05 6.49
CA ILE A 110 8.48 -12.63 7.17
C ILE A 110 7.77 -13.66 6.28
N SER A 111 7.83 -13.51 4.96
CA SER A 111 7.25 -14.47 4.01
C SER A 111 7.97 -15.83 3.99
N VAL A 112 9.23 -15.92 4.42
CA VAL A 112 9.98 -17.20 4.44
C VAL A 112 9.26 -18.25 5.27
N ALA A 113 8.64 -17.85 6.39
CA ALA A 113 7.92 -18.78 7.27
C ALA A 113 6.72 -19.45 6.56
N ASP A 114 6.06 -18.72 5.65
CA ASP A 114 4.83 -19.18 4.99
C ASP A 114 5.09 -19.87 3.66
N ILE A 115 6.01 -19.34 2.84
CA ILE A 115 6.22 -19.76 1.44
C ILE A 115 7.65 -20.20 1.13
N GLY A 116 8.54 -20.21 2.13
CA GLY A 116 9.93 -20.62 2.00
C GLY A 116 10.69 -19.81 0.95
N THR A 117 11.51 -20.51 0.16
CA THR A 117 12.35 -19.90 -0.90
C THR A 117 11.54 -19.26 -2.03
N SER A 118 10.25 -19.56 -2.14
CA SER A 118 9.36 -18.92 -3.12
C SER A 118 9.30 -17.41 -2.97
N THR A 119 9.64 -16.88 -1.79
CA THR A 119 9.72 -15.42 -1.55
C THR A 119 10.70 -14.70 -2.47
N VAL A 120 11.71 -15.39 -3.03
CA VAL A 120 12.62 -14.83 -4.04
C VAL A 120 11.87 -14.34 -5.28
N GLN A 121 10.69 -14.90 -5.57
CA GLN A 121 9.84 -14.48 -6.68
C GLN A 121 8.95 -13.26 -6.35
N SER A 122 9.06 -12.68 -5.14
CA SER A 122 8.25 -11.52 -4.73
C SER A 122 9.01 -10.21 -4.89
N ARG A 123 8.60 -9.38 -5.86
CA ARG A 123 9.13 -8.04 -6.09
C ARG A 123 8.34 -6.95 -5.36
N ALA A 124 8.10 -7.14 -4.06
CA ALA A 124 7.45 -6.13 -3.23
C ALA A 124 8.32 -4.86 -3.15
N LEU A 125 7.68 -3.69 -3.30
CA LEU A 125 8.32 -2.37 -3.39
C LEU A 125 7.50 -1.37 -2.56
N ALA A 126 8.16 -0.45 -1.86
CA ALA A 126 7.48 0.71 -1.31
C ALA A 126 8.33 1.97 -1.42
N GLY A 127 7.67 3.12 -1.35
CA GLY A 127 8.34 4.42 -1.33
C GLY A 127 7.41 5.55 -0.95
N LEU A 128 8.00 6.72 -0.77
CA LEU A 128 7.30 7.99 -0.56
C LEU A 128 7.40 8.83 -1.83
N ALA A 129 6.29 9.46 -2.20
CA ALA A 129 6.21 10.46 -3.26
C ALA A 129 5.23 11.55 -2.86
N ASN A 130 5.64 12.82 -2.85
CA ASN A 130 4.79 13.96 -2.47
C ASN A 130 4.04 13.78 -1.13
N GLY A 131 4.68 13.16 -0.13
CA GLY A 131 4.02 12.84 1.15
C GLY A 131 2.94 11.75 1.08
N THR A 132 2.85 11.00 -0.01
CA THR A 132 2.03 9.79 -0.15
C THR A 132 2.92 8.56 -0.02
N LEU A 133 2.53 7.60 0.83
CA LEU A 133 3.17 6.29 0.89
C LEU A 133 2.59 5.37 -0.19
N VAL A 134 3.42 4.78 -1.03
CA VAL A 134 3.00 3.82 -2.06
C VAL A 134 3.62 2.46 -1.74
N CYS A 135 2.79 1.42 -1.64
CA CYS A 135 3.21 0.05 -1.35
C CYS A 135 2.68 -0.91 -2.42
N CYS A 136 3.58 -1.65 -3.05
CA CYS A 136 3.30 -2.68 -4.06
C CYS A 136 3.54 -4.06 -3.45
N LEU A 137 2.51 -4.90 -3.47
CA LEU A 137 2.55 -6.26 -2.95
C LEU A 137 2.15 -7.27 -4.03
N PRO A 138 2.56 -8.55 -3.90
CA PRO A 138 2.10 -9.60 -4.78
C PRO A 138 0.57 -9.76 -4.82
N GLY A 139 0.08 -10.34 -5.91
CA GLY A 139 -1.36 -10.50 -6.18
C GLY A 139 -2.09 -11.52 -5.32
N SER A 140 -1.37 -12.38 -4.58
CA SER A 140 -2.00 -13.43 -3.77
C SER A 140 -2.61 -12.86 -2.49
N THR A 141 -3.77 -13.38 -2.10
CA THR A 141 -4.47 -12.96 -0.87
C THR A 141 -3.61 -13.19 0.37
N ASN A 142 -2.78 -14.24 0.38
CA ASN A 142 -1.84 -14.51 1.45
C ASN A 142 -0.73 -13.44 1.52
N ALA A 143 -0.16 -13.03 0.39
CA ALA A 143 0.84 -11.95 0.39
C ALA A 143 0.26 -10.62 0.91
N VAL A 144 -0.98 -10.29 0.53
CA VAL A 144 -1.69 -9.12 1.06
C VAL A 144 -1.88 -9.24 2.58
N ARG A 145 -2.28 -10.43 3.06
CA ARG A 145 -2.40 -10.70 4.50
C ARG A 145 -1.07 -10.52 5.23
N THR A 146 -0.01 -11.15 4.75
CA THR A 146 1.34 -11.07 5.34
C THR A 146 1.83 -9.62 5.38
N GLY A 147 1.66 -8.87 4.29
CA GLY A 147 2.08 -7.47 4.23
C GLY A 147 1.24 -6.54 5.10
N TRP A 148 -0.07 -6.75 5.18
CA TRP A 148 -0.92 -5.95 6.06
C TRP A 148 -0.69 -6.29 7.54
N ASP A 149 -0.94 -7.55 7.91
CA ASP A 149 -0.96 -8.00 9.30
C ASP A 149 0.47 -7.95 9.90
N GLY A 150 1.52 -8.13 9.10
CA GLY A 150 2.92 -8.14 9.57
C GLY A 150 3.69 -6.83 9.44
N ILE A 151 3.18 -5.84 8.70
CA ILE A 151 3.91 -4.57 8.47
C ILE A 151 2.96 -3.37 8.48
N LEU A 152 2.01 -3.30 7.55
CA LEU A 152 1.26 -2.06 7.30
C LEU A 152 0.35 -1.68 8.47
N ALA A 153 -0.31 -2.64 9.12
CA ALA A 153 -1.22 -2.35 10.23
C ALA A 153 -0.54 -1.56 11.36
N GLU A 154 0.71 -1.92 11.67
CA GLU A 154 1.52 -1.23 12.67
C GLU A 154 2.09 0.09 12.14
N GLN A 155 2.66 0.07 10.93
CA GLN A 155 3.34 1.23 10.38
C GLN A 155 2.39 2.36 9.95
N LEU A 156 1.10 2.07 9.77
CA LEU A 156 0.05 3.05 9.51
C LEU A 156 -0.69 3.50 10.77
N ASP A 157 -0.38 2.94 11.93
CA ASP A 157 -0.94 3.38 13.21
C ASP A 157 -0.03 4.43 13.85
N ALA A 158 -0.55 5.65 14.02
CA ALA A 158 0.15 6.77 14.65
C ALA A 158 0.68 6.46 16.06
N ARG A 159 0.11 5.44 16.72
CA ARG A 159 0.44 5.00 18.08
C ARG A 159 1.65 4.06 18.11
N HIS A 160 2.01 3.44 16.98
CA HIS A 160 3.10 2.49 16.92
C HIS A 160 4.46 3.13 17.22
N ARG A 161 5.34 2.37 17.87
CA ARG A 161 6.63 2.81 18.41
C ARG A 161 7.75 1.85 17.98
N PRO A 162 9.00 2.32 17.84
CA PRO A 162 9.49 3.67 18.17
C PRO A 162 9.14 4.75 17.14
N CYS A 163 8.82 4.37 15.90
CA CYS A 163 8.45 5.25 14.79
C CYS A 163 7.43 4.57 13.86
N ASN A 164 6.72 5.36 13.06
CA ASN A 164 5.73 4.92 12.07
C ASN A 164 5.64 5.96 10.92
N PHE A 165 4.86 5.70 9.86
CA PHE A 165 4.80 6.60 8.71
C PHE A 165 3.92 7.84 8.90
N VAL A 166 2.96 7.81 9.83
CA VAL A 166 1.90 8.84 9.94
C VAL A 166 2.45 10.28 9.99
N PRO A 167 3.51 10.61 10.75
CA PRO A 167 4.08 11.96 10.79
C PRO A 167 4.70 12.45 9.48
N HIS A 168 4.97 11.54 8.54
CA HIS A 168 5.63 11.83 7.26
C HIS A 168 4.65 11.94 6.09
N LEU A 169 3.37 11.60 6.31
CA LEU A 169 2.35 11.67 5.28
C LEU A 169 1.82 13.10 5.15
N LYS A 170 1.32 13.44 3.96
CA LYS A 170 0.68 14.73 3.71
C LYS A 170 -0.52 14.90 4.64
N GLN A 171 -0.76 16.15 5.03
CA GLN A 171 -1.91 16.49 5.86
C GLN A 171 -3.13 16.67 4.95
N ALA A 172 -4.05 15.70 4.99
CA ALA A 172 -5.36 15.89 4.38
C ALA A 172 -6.14 16.90 5.24
N ALA A 173 -6.54 18.03 4.66
CA ALA A 173 -7.37 19.00 5.36
C ALA A 173 -8.67 18.30 5.84
N ALA A 174 -9.08 18.57 7.07
CA ALA A 174 -10.44 18.24 7.49
C ALA A 174 -11.38 18.95 6.49
N CYS A 175 -12.29 18.19 5.88
CA CYS A 175 -13.31 18.75 5.01
C CYS A 175 -14.25 19.59 5.90
N ASP A 176 -13.88 20.84 6.15
CA ASP A 176 -14.81 21.84 6.62
C ASP A 176 -15.80 22.01 5.47
N SER A 177 -17.03 21.53 5.69
CA SER A 177 -18.15 21.75 4.80
C SER A 177 -18.16 23.22 4.42
N ARG A 178 -17.81 23.53 3.17
CA ARG A 178 -18.04 24.86 2.61
C ARG A 178 -19.57 25.03 2.60
N GLY A 179 -20.07 25.78 3.58
CA GLY A 179 -21.43 26.31 3.58
C GLY A 179 -21.62 27.36 2.50
#